data_AF-A0AA50KDU7-F1
#
_entry.id   AF-A0AA50KDU7-F1
#
_cell.length_a   1.000
_cell.length_b   1.000
_cell.length_c   1.000
_cell.angle_alpha   90.00
_cell.angle_beta   90.00
_cell.angle_gamma   90.00
#
_symmetry.space_group_name_H-M   'P 1'
#
loop_
_entity.id
_entity.type
_entity.pdbx_description
1 polymer ?
#
loop_
_entity_poly.entity_id
_entity_poly.type
_entity_poly.pdbx_seq_one_letter_code
_entity_poly.pdbx_strand_id
1 'polypeptide(L)'
;MNICPLCHGVELLAYHQDRKRSYLQCQTCQLVSVPSEFYLSAEAEKAEYDKHENHADDLGYQTFLNRTLEPLLSRVSISAQGLDFGCGEGKALSLMAKARGYQIDNYDLYYANNPETLARQYDFITLTEVIEHVSGAAGLLTQLDRLLKPNGILAVMTKRVQDKTAFARWHYKNDPTHINFYAEATFEWIAHHYGWRLEIIDKDVVFLHKEMHKGIYQSS
;
A
#
# COMPACT_ATOMS: atom_id res chain seq x y z
N MET A 1 2.10 25.88 3.21
CA MET A 1 0.99 25.45 2.32
C MET A 1 1.06 23.94 2.29
N ASN A 2 0.01 23.24 2.73
CA ASN A 2 0.03 21.78 2.73
C ASN A 2 -0.20 21.29 1.30
N ILE A 3 0.59 20.31 0.87
CA ILE A 3 0.51 19.69 -0.46
C ILE A 3 0.10 18.23 -0.24
N CYS A 4 -0.79 17.71 -1.08
CA CYS A 4 -1.21 16.32 -0.97
C CYS A 4 -0.01 15.40 -1.28
N PRO A 5 0.33 14.43 -0.40
CA PRO A 5 1.49 13.55 -0.61
C PRO A 5 1.33 12.57 -1.78
N LEU A 6 0.10 12.43 -2.30
CA LEU A 6 -0.25 11.51 -3.38
C LEU A 6 -0.37 12.20 -4.74
N CYS A 7 -1.21 13.23 -4.85
CA CYS A 7 -1.46 13.89 -6.14
C CYS A 7 -0.76 15.24 -6.31
N HIS A 8 -0.05 15.71 -5.27
CA HIS A 8 0.56 17.04 -5.20
C HIS A 8 -0.41 18.23 -5.38
N GLY A 9 -1.72 17.99 -5.30
CA GLY A 9 -2.72 19.04 -5.26
C GLY A 9 -2.62 19.89 -3.99
N VAL A 10 -3.06 21.15 -4.09
CA VAL A 10 -3.00 22.15 -3.01
C VAL A 10 -4.34 22.38 -2.30
N GLU A 11 -5.42 21.81 -2.84
CA GLU A 11 -6.76 21.89 -2.27
C GLU A 11 -6.95 20.83 -1.18
N LEU A 12 -6.44 21.12 0.02
CA LEU A 12 -6.64 20.29 1.21
C LEU A 12 -7.56 21.01 2.19
N LEU A 13 -8.66 20.34 2.56
CA LEU A 13 -9.63 20.84 3.53
C LEU A 13 -9.52 20.10 4.85
N ALA A 14 -9.89 20.75 5.96
CA ALA A 14 -9.96 20.10 7.26
C ALA A 14 -10.95 18.91 7.22
N TYR A 15 -10.49 17.74 7.64
CA TYR A 15 -11.28 16.51 7.66
C TYR A 15 -11.71 16.14 9.08
N HIS A 16 -10.75 16.11 10.00
CA HIS A 16 -10.95 15.79 11.41
C HIS A 16 -9.80 16.38 12.24
N GLN A 17 -10.01 16.52 13.54
CA GLN A 17 -8.97 16.85 14.50
C GLN A 17 -9.27 16.12 15.80
N ASP A 18 -8.26 15.43 16.32
CA ASP A 18 -8.30 14.86 17.67
C ASP A 18 -7.39 15.65 18.63
N ARG A 19 -7.13 15.11 19.82
CA ARG A 19 -6.28 15.78 20.82
C ARG A 19 -4.79 15.81 20.45
N LYS A 20 -4.36 14.97 19.52
CA LYS A 20 -2.96 14.76 19.15
C LYS A 20 -2.61 15.46 17.84
N ARG A 21 -3.44 15.35 16.81
CA ARG A 21 -3.13 15.84 15.46
C ARG A 21 -4.35 16.20 14.62
N SER A 22 -4.11 16.96 13.57
CA SER A 22 -5.11 17.32 12.55
C SER A 22 -5.01 16.37 11.35
N TYR A 23 -6.13 16.24 10.64
CA TYR A 23 -6.28 15.42 9.46
C TYR A 23 -6.90 16.26 8.36
N LEU A 24 -6.30 16.23 7.17
CA LEU A 24 -6.73 17.00 6.01
C LEU A 24 -7.14 16.07 4.88
N GLN A 25 -8.16 16.44 4.10
CA GLN A 25 -8.60 15.68 2.94
C GLN A 25 -8.31 16.46 1.66
N CYS A 26 -7.58 15.82 0.75
CA CYS A 26 -7.38 16.34 -0.59
C CYS A 26 -8.69 16.31 -1.38
N GLN A 27 -9.07 17.43 -2.00
CA GLN A 27 -10.30 17.51 -2.80
C GLN A 27 -10.15 16.86 -4.19
N THR A 28 -8.93 16.58 -4.64
CA THR A 28 -8.66 15.93 -5.93
C THR A 28 -8.68 14.40 -5.81
N CYS A 29 -7.82 13.82 -4.98
CA CYS A 29 -7.68 12.35 -4.86
C CYS A 29 -8.37 11.76 -3.63
N GLN A 30 -9.09 12.58 -2.85
CA GLN A 30 -9.84 12.17 -1.66
C GLN A 30 -9.02 11.56 -0.52
N LEU A 31 -7.68 11.50 -0.65
CA LEU A 31 -6.79 11.01 0.40
C LEU A 31 -6.95 11.87 1.66
N VAL A 32 -7.12 11.22 2.80
CA VAL A 32 -7.00 11.88 4.11
C VAL A 32 -5.56 11.70 4.59
N SER A 33 -4.86 12.77 4.89
CA SER A 33 -3.46 12.72 5.33
C SER A 33 -3.21 13.60 6.55
N VAL A 34 -2.13 13.29 7.26
CA VAL A 34 -1.63 14.06 8.39
C VAL A 34 -0.60 15.09 7.90
N PRO A 35 -0.61 16.35 8.37
CA PRO A 35 0.46 17.30 8.07
C PRO A 35 1.84 16.84 8.55
N SER A 36 2.90 17.20 7.82
CA SER A 36 4.27 16.72 8.07
C SER A 36 4.84 17.12 9.44
N GLU A 37 4.29 18.17 10.05
CA GLU A 37 4.67 18.59 11.42
C GLU A 37 4.33 17.55 12.50
N PHE A 38 3.49 16.56 12.21
CA PHE A 38 3.15 15.46 13.11
C PHE A 38 3.86 14.15 12.78
N TYR A 39 4.76 14.13 11.79
CA TYR A 39 5.49 12.92 11.43
C TYR A 39 6.50 12.57 12.52
N LEU A 40 6.61 11.29 12.81
CA LEU A 40 7.66 10.77 13.68
C LEU A 40 9.03 10.89 12.99
N SER A 41 10.10 10.93 13.78
CA SER A 41 11.44 10.69 13.24
C SER A 41 11.55 9.22 12.81
N ALA A 42 12.50 8.93 11.91
CA ALA A 42 12.72 7.55 11.46
C ALA A 42 13.04 6.60 12.61
N GLU A 43 13.75 7.07 13.65
CA GLU A 43 14.06 6.29 14.85
C GLU A 43 12.79 6.00 15.67
N ALA A 44 11.91 6.99 15.83
CA ALA A 44 10.66 6.84 16.56
C ALA A 44 9.65 5.97 15.81
N GLU A 45 9.60 6.07 14.48
CA GLU A 45 8.79 5.20 13.63
C GLU A 45 9.26 3.74 13.73
N LYS A 46 10.57 3.49 13.60
CA LYS A 46 11.14 2.14 13.78
C LYS A 46 10.86 1.58 15.18
N ALA A 47 10.97 2.40 16.22
CA ALA A 47 10.68 1.97 17.58
C ALA A 47 9.20 1.58 17.79
N GLU A 48 8.28 2.09 16.98
CA GLU A 48 6.89 1.61 16.97
C GLU A 48 6.77 0.28 16.23
N TYR A 49 7.39 0.14 15.05
CA TYR A 49 7.41 -1.14 14.32
C TYR A 49 8.01 -2.29 15.14
N ASP A 50 9.06 -2.04 15.92
CA ASP A 50 9.71 -3.03 16.77
C ASP A 50 8.77 -3.58 17.89
N LYS A 51 7.59 -2.99 18.10
CA LYS A 51 6.56 -3.51 19.02
C LYS A 51 5.62 -4.52 18.36
N HIS A 52 5.66 -4.68 17.03
CA HIS A 52 4.77 -5.57 16.31
C HIS A 52 5.25 -7.03 16.38
N GLU A 53 4.42 -7.91 16.95
CA GLU A 53 4.65 -9.36 16.97
C GLU A 53 4.08 -10.02 15.71
N ASN A 54 4.72 -9.79 14.56
CA ASN A 54 4.29 -10.30 13.25
C ASN A 54 4.97 -11.64 12.90
N HIS A 55 4.78 -12.65 13.77
CA HIS A 55 5.42 -13.95 13.61
C HIS A 55 4.76 -14.78 12.50
N ALA A 56 5.59 -15.40 11.63
CA ALA A 56 5.11 -16.16 10.49
C ALA A 56 4.35 -17.44 10.85
N ASP A 57 4.52 -17.96 12.06
CA ASP A 57 3.82 -19.13 12.61
C ASP A 57 2.54 -18.77 13.40
N ASP A 58 2.25 -17.48 13.60
CA ASP A 58 0.99 -17.04 14.18
C ASP A 58 -0.19 -17.28 13.22
N LEU A 59 -1.12 -18.15 13.62
CA LEU A 59 -2.28 -18.51 12.80
C LEU A 59 -3.25 -17.34 12.55
N GLY A 60 -3.38 -16.42 13.51
CA GLY A 60 -4.19 -15.22 13.36
C GLY A 60 -3.58 -14.28 12.31
N TYR A 61 -2.26 -14.10 12.34
CA TYR A 61 -1.54 -13.30 11.37
C TYR A 61 -1.53 -13.93 9.98
N GLN A 62 -1.32 -15.25 9.88
CA GLN A 62 -1.48 -15.96 8.61
C GLN A 62 -2.90 -15.81 8.04
N THR A 63 -3.93 -15.92 8.89
CA THR A 63 -5.33 -15.71 8.47
C THR A 63 -5.54 -14.30 7.96
N PHE A 64 -4.95 -13.31 8.63
CA PHE A 64 -4.98 -11.91 8.20
C PHE A 64 -4.32 -11.72 6.82
N LEU A 65 -3.11 -12.24 6.61
CA LEU A 65 -2.39 -12.13 5.34
C LEU A 65 -3.07 -12.92 4.20
N ASN A 66 -3.71 -14.06 4.50
CA ASN A 66 -4.42 -14.88 3.50
C ASN A 66 -5.56 -14.11 2.82
N ARG A 67 -6.14 -13.09 3.46
CA ARG A 67 -7.12 -12.18 2.83
C ARG A 67 -6.59 -11.51 1.57
N THR A 68 -5.27 -11.33 1.48
CA THR A 68 -4.57 -10.81 0.30
C THR A 68 -3.95 -11.92 -0.52
N LEU A 69 -3.24 -12.85 0.14
CA LEU A 69 -2.44 -13.86 -0.54
C LEU A 69 -3.29 -14.86 -1.32
N GLU A 70 -4.34 -15.43 -0.74
CA GLU A 70 -5.17 -16.43 -1.44
C GLU A 70 -5.82 -15.89 -2.73
N PRO A 71 -6.52 -14.74 -2.71
CA PRO A 71 -7.07 -14.19 -3.94
C PRO A 71 -5.97 -13.81 -4.94
N LEU A 72 -4.80 -13.36 -4.49
CA LEU A 72 -3.69 -13.05 -5.39
C LEU A 72 -3.17 -14.31 -6.10
N LEU A 73 -2.86 -15.37 -5.35
CA LEU A 73 -2.34 -16.62 -5.90
C LEU A 73 -3.32 -17.29 -6.86
N SER A 74 -4.64 -17.09 -6.68
CA SER A 74 -5.65 -17.58 -7.63
C SER A 74 -5.65 -16.88 -9.00
N ARG A 75 -4.97 -15.73 -9.12
CA ARG A 75 -4.93 -14.88 -10.34
C ARG A 75 -3.58 -14.93 -11.06
N VAL A 76 -2.57 -15.56 -10.48
CA VAL A 76 -1.21 -15.60 -11.05
C VAL A 76 -0.76 -17.04 -11.30
N SER A 77 0.12 -17.21 -12.29
CA SER A 77 0.77 -18.50 -12.55
C SER A 77 1.71 -18.87 -11.40
N ILE A 78 1.90 -20.17 -11.15
CA ILE A 78 2.91 -20.67 -10.21
C ILE A 78 4.35 -20.21 -10.56
N SER A 79 4.59 -19.90 -11.84
CA SER A 79 5.88 -19.39 -12.33
C SER A 79 6.03 -17.87 -12.18
N ALA A 80 4.98 -17.16 -11.75
CA ALA A 80 5.01 -15.71 -11.58
C ALA A 80 6.00 -15.30 -10.49
N GLN A 81 6.71 -14.20 -10.72
CA GLN A 81 7.67 -13.64 -9.79
C GLN A 81 7.02 -12.49 -9.01
N GLY A 82 6.99 -12.65 -7.69
CA GLY A 82 6.44 -11.66 -6.77
C GLY A 82 7.49 -10.82 -6.06
N LEU A 83 7.06 -9.66 -5.56
CA LEU A 83 7.78 -8.88 -4.55
C LEU A 83 6.85 -8.62 -3.37
N ASP A 84 7.30 -8.90 -2.15
CA ASP A 84 6.68 -8.42 -0.92
C ASP A 84 7.37 -7.14 -0.47
N PHE A 85 6.72 -5.99 -0.69
CA PHE A 85 7.25 -4.67 -0.39
C PHE A 85 6.78 -4.23 0.99
N GLY A 86 7.73 -3.96 1.89
CA GLY A 86 7.47 -3.77 3.32
C GLY A 86 7.21 -5.10 4.03
N CYS A 87 7.99 -6.14 3.72
CA CYS A 87 7.77 -7.50 4.21
C CYS A 87 7.91 -7.68 5.73
N GLY A 88 8.45 -6.67 6.44
CA GLY A 88 8.78 -6.73 7.85
C GLY A 88 9.85 -7.78 8.20
N GLU A 89 10.11 -7.96 9.49
CA GLU A 89 11.12 -8.90 9.99
C GLU A 89 10.79 -10.36 9.66
N GLY A 90 9.54 -10.76 9.89
CA GLY A 90 9.11 -12.15 9.79
C GLY A 90 8.96 -12.67 8.36
N LYS A 91 8.89 -11.79 7.34
CA LYS A 91 8.71 -12.17 5.92
C LYS A 91 7.57 -13.18 5.73
N ALA A 92 6.52 -13.04 6.53
CA ALA A 92 5.51 -14.08 6.72
C ALA A 92 4.78 -14.39 5.40
N LEU A 93 4.41 -13.35 4.64
CA LEU A 93 3.72 -13.51 3.36
C LEU A 93 4.55 -14.31 2.34
N SER A 94 5.83 -13.98 2.18
CA SER A 94 6.70 -14.71 1.23
C SER A 94 6.96 -16.15 1.67
N LEU A 95 7.09 -16.43 2.98
CA LEU A 95 7.19 -17.79 3.51
C LEU A 95 5.90 -18.60 3.26
N MET A 96 4.74 -17.98 3.51
CA MET A 96 3.42 -18.56 3.22
C MET A 96 3.23 -18.86 1.73
N ALA A 97 3.71 -17.98 0.85
CA ALA A 97 3.64 -18.18 -0.60
C ALA A 97 4.60 -19.29 -1.06
N LYS A 98 5.82 -19.32 -0.51
CA LYS A 98 6.83 -20.36 -0.78
C LYS A 98 6.32 -21.76 -0.41
N ALA A 99 5.62 -21.90 0.71
CA ALA A 99 4.99 -23.16 1.11
C ALA A 99 3.94 -23.67 0.08
N ARG A 100 3.41 -22.76 -0.76
CA ARG A 100 2.48 -23.04 -1.86
C ARG A 100 3.15 -23.11 -3.24
N GLY A 101 4.49 -23.05 -3.29
CA GLY A 101 5.29 -23.20 -4.51
C GLY A 101 5.57 -21.90 -5.28
N TYR A 102 5.18 -20.73 -4.75
CA TYR A 102 5.41 -19.44 -5.39
C TYR A 102 6.76 -18.83 -4.99
N GLN A 103 7.34 -18.01 -5.88
CA GLN A 103 8.57 -17.26 -5.61
C GLN A 103 8.23 -15.79 -5.37
N ILE A 104 8.64 -15.28 -4.21
CA ILE A 104 8.45 -13.89 -3.81
C ILE A 104 9.77 -13.37 -3.24
N ASP A 105 10.34 -12.36 -3.88
CA ASP A 105 11.44 -11.57 -3.35
C ASP A 105 10.92 -10.69 -2.18
N ASN A 106 11.78 -10.31 -1.26
CA ASN A 106 11.42 -9.50 -0.11
C ASN A 106 12.18 -8.17 -0.14
N TYR A 107 11.48 -7.06 0.11
CA TYR A 107 12.08 -5.76 0.35
C TYR A 107 11.45 -5.11 1.57
N ASP A 108 12.28 -4.58 2.45
CA ASP A 108 11.86 -3.76 3.59
C ASP A 108 13.01 -2.81 3.97
N LEU A 109 12.69 -1.56 4.27
CA LEU A 109 13.71 -0.53 4.57
C LEU A 109 14.58 -0.88 5.78
N TYR A 110 14.00 -1.55 6.79
CA TYR A 110 14.66 -1.85 8.05
C TYR A 110 15.11 -3.31 8.15
N TYR A 111 14.32 -4.25 7.63
CA TYR A 111 14.53 -5.69 7.88
C TYR A 111 15.01 -6.50 6.66
N ALA A 112 14.91 -5.94 5.45
CA ALA A 112 15.27 -6.62 4.22
C ALA A 112 15.69 -5.62 3.12
N ASN A 113 16.63 -4.75 3.45
CA ASN A 113 17.06 -3.67 2.56
C ASN A 113 18.03 -4.21 1.50
N ASN A 114 17.46 -4.83 0.48
CA ASN A 114 18.13 -5.43 -0.67
C ASN A 114 17.79 -4.62 -1.94
N PRO A 115 18.49 -3.50 -2.22
CA PRO A 115 18.12 -2.58 -3.31
C PRO A 115 18.10 -3.20 -4.70
N GLU A 116 18.80 -4.32 -4.91
CA GLU A 116 18.80 -5.09 -6.14
C GLU A 116 17.41 -5.63 -6.52
N THR A 117 16.53 -5.85 -5.54
CA THR A 117 15.12 -6.21 -5.78
C THR A 117 14.37 -5.06 -6.46
N LEU A 118 14.75 -3.81 -6.16
CA LEU A 118 14.15 -2.60 -6.73
C LEU A 118 14.66 -2.25 -8.14
N ALA A 119 15.58 -3.06 -8.68
CA ALA A 119 16.09 -2.95 -10.04
C ALA A 119 15.45 -3.96 -11.02
N ARG A 120 14.48 -4.76 -10.54
CA ARG A 120 13.79 -5.81 -11.30
C ARG A 120 12.34 -5.42 -11.61
N GLN A 121 11.67 -6.25 -12.41
CA GLN A 121 10.23 -6.18 -12.60
C GLN A 121 9.54 -7.46 -12.17
N TYR A 122 8.33 -7.32 -11.64
CA TYR A 122 7.54 -8.38 -11.02
C TYR A 122 6.18 -8.55 -11.69
N ASP A 123 5.71 -9.79 -11.73
CA ASP A 123 4.36 -10.14 -12.20
C ASP A 123 3.30 -9.72 -11.17
N PHE A 124 3.67 -9.66 -9.89
CA PHE A 124 2.84 -9.08 -8.84
C PHE A 124 3.67 -8.48 -7.72
N ILE A 125 3.09 -7.52 -7.00
CA ILE A 125 3.69 -6.91 -5.81
C ILE A 125 2.65 -6.92 -4.69
N THR A 126 3.04 -7.34 -3.49
CA THR A 126 2.22 -7.19 -2.27
C THR A 126 2.69 -6.00 -1.45
N LEU A 127 1.74 -5.28 -0.88
CA LEU A 127 1.94 -4.09 -0.06
C LEU A 127 0.93 -4.13 1.09
N THR A 128 1.22 -4.93 2.12
CA THR A 128 0.30 -5.22 3.24
C THR A 128 0.65 -4.42 4.48
N GLU A 129 -0.21 -3.48 4.86
CA GLU A 129 -0.04 -2.53 5.98
C GLU A 129 1.27 -1.73 5.85
N VAL A 130 1.43 -1.04 4.71
CA VAL A 130 2.66 -0.29 4.36
C VAL A 130 2.30 1.10 3.82
N ILE A 131 1.36 1.17 2.89
CA ILE A 131 1.08 2.38 2.10
C ILE A 131 0.61 3.57 2.95
N GLU A 132 0.01 3.30 4.11
CA GLU A 132 -0.45 4.27 5.10
C GLU A 132 0.68 5.00 5.84
N HIS A 133 1.89 4.40 5.87
CA HIS A 133 3.05 4.92 6.61
C HIS A 133 3.96 5.79 5.73
N VAL A 134 3.84 5.71 4.40
CA VAL A 134 4.83 6.30 3.49
C VAL A 134 4.57 7.77 3.20
N SER A 135 5.42 8.66 3.71
CA SER A 135 5.28 10.12 3.55
C SER A 135 5.29 10.59 2.09
N GLY A 136 6.06 9.93 1.22
CA GLY A 136 6.16 10.19 -0.21
C GLY A 136 5.27 9.27 -1.07
N ALA A 137 3.96 9.26 -0.83
CA ALA A 137 3.03 8.34 -1.48
C ALA A 137 3.09 8.37 -3.02
N ALA A 138 3.23 9.55 -3.64
CA ALA A 138 3.40 9.69 -5.09
C ALA A 138 4.67 8.99 -5.60
N GLY A 139 5.78 9.15 -4.87
CA GLY A 139 7.06 8.54 -5.20
C GLY A 139 7.00 7.02 -5.08
N LEU A 140 6.35 6.52 -4.02
CA LEU A 140 6.10 5.08 -3.84
C LEU A 140 5.30 4.50 -5.01
N LEU A 141 4.16 5.08 -5.37
CA LEU A 141 3.35 4.56 -6.48
C LEU A 141 4.07 4.63 -7.82
N THR A 142 4.88 5.67 -8.05
CA THR A 142 5.72 5.78 -9.25
C THR A 142 6.78 4.67 -9.29
N GLN A 143 7.37 4.34 -8.14
CA GLN A 143 8.30 3.22 -8.02
C GLN A 143 7.60 1.88 -8.27
N LEU A 144 6.45 1.65 -7.63
CA LEU A 144 5.66 0.43 -7.78
C LEU A 144 5.21 0.23 -9.23
N ASP A 145 4.79 1.30 -9.92
CA ASP A 145 4.47 1.23 -11.35
C ASP A 145 5.68 0.76 -12.17
N ARG A 146 6.87 1.31 -11.94
CA ARG A 146 8.09 0.88 -12.65
C ARG A 146 8.44 -0.58 -12.38
N LEU A 147 8.26 -1.04 -11.14
CA LEU A 147 8.54 -2.41 -10.72
C LEU A 147 7.51 -3.41 -11.27
N LEU A 148 6.29 -2.96 -11.56
CA LEU A 148 5.24 -3.85 -12.03
C LEU A 148 5.31 -4.04 -13.54
N LYS A 149 5.35 -5.30 -13.99
CA LYS A 149 5.26 -5.64 -15.42
C LYS A 149 3.89 -5.25 -16.00
N PRO A 150 3.78 -5.09 -17.33
CA PRO A 150 2.46 -5.05 -17.99
C PRO A 150 1.64 -6.30 -17.63
N ASN A 151 0.35 -6.10 -17.38
CA ASN A 151 -0.60 -7.08 -16.82
C ASN A 151 -0.29 -7.57 -15.39
N GLY A 152 0.64 -6.91 -14.70
CA GLY A 152 0.95 -7.24 -13.32
C GLY A 152 -0.10 -6.75 -12.33
N ILE A 153 -0.09 -7.32 -11.13
CA ILE A 153 -1.03 -7.00 -10.06
C ILE A 153 -0.30 -6.34 -8.89
N LEU A 154 -0.73 -5.14 -8.50
CA LEU A 154 -0.38 -4.56 -7.20
C LEU A 154 -1.48 -4.89 -6.20
N ALA A 155 -1.16 -5.75 -5.23
CA ALA A 155 -2.06 -6.17 -4.18
C ALA A 155 -1.80 -5.35 -2.90
N VAL A 156 -2.75 -4.49 -2.54
CA VAL A 156 -2.64 -3.60 -1.38
C VAL A 156 -3.61 -4.06 -0.31
N MET A 157 -3.10 -4.19 0.91
CA MET A 157 -3.93 -4.33 2.10
C MET A 157 -3.68 -3.14 3.02
N THR A 158 -4.73 -2.37 3.26
CA THR A 158 -4.74 -1.24 4.20
C THR A 158 -6.19 -0.95 4.55
N LYS A 159 -6.46 -0.54 5.79
CA LYS A 159 -7.84 -0.24 6.13
C LYS A 159 -8.32 1.04 5.45
N ARG A 160 -9.58 1.06 5.02
CA ARG A 160 -10.12 2.18 4.22
C ARG A 160 -11.01 3.14 5.02
N VAL A 161 -10.88 4.42 4.69
CA VAL A 161 -11.79 5.48 5.17
C VAL A 161 -13.17 5.26 4.57
N GLN A 162 -14.20 5.25 5.41
CA GLN A 162 -15.60 5.17 5.00
C GLN A 162 -16.22 6.57 4.91
N ASP A 163 -16.33 7.26 6.05
CA ASP A 163 -16.85 8.62 6.14
C ASP A 163 -16.26 9.35 7.37
N LYS A 164 -16.59 10.64 7.51
CA LYS A 164 -16.10 11.49 8.61
C LYS A 164 -16.56 11.00 9.99
N THR A 165 -17.78 10.46 10.09
CA THR A 165 -18.36 9.99 11.35
C THR A 165 -17.68 8.72 11.83
N ALA A 166 -17.47 7.75 10.95
CA ALA A 166 -16.71 6.54 11.20
C ALA A 166 -15.25 6.88 11.54
N PHE A 167 -14.62 7.76 10.76
CA PHE A 167 -13.23 8.17 10.97
C PHE A 167 -12.98 8.74 12.37
N ALA A 168 -13.87 9.60 12.88
CA ALA A 168 -13.72 10.18 14.21
C ALA A 168 -13.58 9.12 15.34
N ARG A 169 -14.27 7.99 15.20
CA ARG A 169 -14.29 6.88 16.18
C ARG A 169 -13.31 5.75 15.85
N TRP A 170 -12.64 5.83 14.70
CA TRP A 170 -11.81 4.77 14.19
C TRP A 170 -10.48 4.70 14.93
N HIS A 171 -10.13 3.54 15.46
CA HIS A 171 -8.89 3.34 16.22
C HIS A 171 -7.64 3.35 15.33
N TYR A 172 -7.76 2.97 14.06
CA TYR A 172 -6.64 2.86 13.13
C TYR A 172 -5.91 4.20 12.90
N LYS A 173 -6.62 5.34 12.99
CA LYS A 173 -5.99 6.67 12.90
C LYS A 173 -5.15 7.05 14.13
N ASN A 174 -5.29 6.31 15.23
CA ASN A 174 -4.64 6.65 16.50
C ASN A 174 -3.18 6.16 16.55
N ASP A 175 -2.82 5.23 15.66
CA ASP A 175 -1.43 4.84 15.44
C ASP A 175 -0.65 6.04 14.87
N PRO A 176 0.38 6.55 15.56
CA PRO A 176 1.10 7.73 15.12
C PRO A 176 1.87 7.53 13.80
N THR A 177 2.20 6.29 13.43
CA THR A 177 2.88 5.95 12.18
C THR A 177 1.95 6.02 10.96
N HIS A 178 0.63 5.88 11.15
CA HIS A 178 -0.33 6.03 10.07
C HIS A 178 -0.50 7.51 9.73
N ILE A 179 -0.06 7.89 8.53
CA ILE A 179 -0.05 9.29 8.08
C ILE A 179 -0.85 9.51 6.79
N ASN A 180 -1.18 8.44 6.06
CA ASN A 180 -2.06 8.45 4.89
C ASN A 180 -3.19 7.44 5.08
N PHE A 181 -4.44 7.89 4.86
CA PHE A 181 -5.63 7.07 5.02
C PHE A 181 -6.40 7.06 3.70
N TYR A 182 -6.38 5.89 3.04
CA TYR A 182 -6.94 5.69 1.72
C TYR A 182 -8.44 5.42 1.80
N ALA A 183 -9.20 5.98 0.86
CA ALA A 183 -10.60 5.62 0.64
C ALA A 183 -10.73 4.82 -0.67
N GLU A 184 -11.90 4.23 -0.91
CA GLU A 184 -12.22 3.64 -2.23
C GLU A 184 -12.01 4.67 -3.35
N ALA A 185 -12.54 5.89 -3.18
CA ALA A 185 -12.34 7.00 -4.11
C ALA A 185 -10.86 7.36 -4.34
N THR A 186 -9.99 7.14 -3.35
CA THR A 186 -8.53 7.34 -3.51
C THR A 186 -7.95 6.27 -4.42
N PHE A 187 -8.34 5.01 -4.24
CA PHE A 187 -7.90 3.92 -5.11
C PHE A 187 -8.48 4.03 -6.53
N GLU A 188 -9.71 4.52 -6.69
CA GLU A 188 -10.28 4.85 -8.00
C GLU A 188 -9.46 5.94 -8.70
N TRP A 189 -9.08 6.99 -7.95
CA TRP A 189 -8.22 8.04 -8.48
C TRP A 189 -6.85 7.49 -8.90
N ILE A 190 -6.23 6.65 -8.07
CA ILE A 190 -4.94 5.99 -8.39
C ILE A 190 -5.08 5.17 -9.67
N ALA A 191 -6.12 4.33 -9.76
CA ALA A 191 -6.35 3.50 -10.93
C ALA A 191 -6.49 4.36 -12.20
N HIS A 192 -7.30 5.41 -12.15
CA HIS A 192 -7.46 6.33 -13.27
C HIS A 192 -6.15 7.05 -13.63
N HIS A 193 -5.40 7.53 -12.64
CA HIS A 193 -4.16 8.28 -12.85
C HIS A 193 -3.08 7.45 -13.57
N TYR A 194 -2.94 6.17 -13.22
CA TYR A 194 -1.95 5.26 -13.81
C TYR A 194 -2.50 4.46 -15.01
N GLY A 195 -3.76 4.64 -15.40
CA GLY A 195 -4.41 3.84 -16.45
C GLY A 195 -4.55 2.36 -16.05
N TRP A 196 -4.70 2.09 -14.77
CA TRP A 196 -4.90 0.77 -14.19
C TRP A 196 -6.37 0.49 -13.93
N ARG A 197 -6.69 -0.77 -13.61
CA ARG A 197 -8.03 -1.18 -13.19
C ARG A 197 -8.04 -1.51 -11.71
N LEU A 198 -8.98 -0.93 -10.96
CA LEU A 198 -9.25 -1.27 -9.57
C LEU A 198 -10.15 -2.50 -9.47
N GLU A 199 -9.85 -3.37 -8.53
CA GLU A 199 -10.69 -4.47 -8.08
C GLU A 199 -10.74 -4.47 -6.54
N ILE A 200 -11.94 -4.33 -5.96
CA ILE A 200 -12.13 -4.43 -4.50
C ILE A 200 -12.29 -5.90 -4.14
N ILE A 201 -11.36 -6.43 -3.34
CA ILE A 201 -11.30 -7.85 -2.99
C ILE A 201 -11.99 -8.13 -1.65
N ASP A 202 -11.73 -7.28 -0.67
CA ASP A 202 -12.31 -7.34 0.68
C ASP A 202 -12.32 -5.93 1.30
N LYS A 203 -12.87 -5.76 2.50
CA LYS A 203 -12.97 -4.48 3.23
C LYS A 203 -11.66 -3.70 3.38
N ASP A 204 -10.52 -4.40 3.42
CA ASP A 204 -9.19 -3.79 3.55
C ASP A 204 -8.26 -4.16 2.38
N VAL A 205 -8.73 -4.94 1.40
CA VAL A 205 -7.88 -5.46 0.32
C VAL A 205 -8.38 -4.94 -1.03
N VAL A 206 -7.47 -4.36 -1.81
CA VAL A 206 -7.71 -3.94 -3.20
C VAL A 206 -6.59 -4.42 -4.10
N PHE A 207 -6.94 -4.83 -5.32
CA PHE A 207 -5.98 -5.13 -6.38
C PHE A 207 -6.04 -4.04 -7.44
N LEU A 208 -4.88 -3.53 -7.82
CA LEU A 208 -4.69 -2.64 -8.96
C LEU A 208 -4.01 -3.43 -10.08
N HIS A 209 -4.70 -3.56 -11.21
CA HIS A 209 -4.21 -4.29 -12.37
C HIS A 209 -3.58 -3.32 -13.35
N LYS A 210 -2.29 -3.49 -13.63
CA LYS A 210 -1.57 -2.69 -14.62
C LYS A 210 -1.92 -3.15 -16.01
N GLU A 211 -2.82 -2.45 -16.68
CA GLU A 211 -3.21 -2.77 -18.04
C GLU A 211 -2.05 -2.54 -19.02
N MET A 212 -1.98 -3.31 -20.11
CA MET A 212 -1.06 -2.96 -21.19
C MET A 212 -1.50 -1.64 -21.81
N HIS A 213 -0.57 -0.69 -21.98
CA HIS A 213 -0.79 0.42 -22.90
C HIS A 213 -1.06 -0.20 -24.27
N LYS A 214 -2.32 -0.14 -24.71
CA LYS A 214 -2.66 -0.39 -26.11
C LYS A 214 -1.95 0.70 -26.89
N GLY A 215 -0.81 0.38 -27.48
CA GLY A 215 -0.13 1.26 -28.42
C GLY A 215 -1.18 1.73 -29.42
N ILE A 216 -1.38 3.04 -29.50
CA ILE A 216 -2.18 3.62 -30.56
C ILE A 216 -1.39 3.33 -31.82
N TYR A 217 -1.74 2.26 -32.54
CA TYR A 217 -1.39 2.14 -33.93
C TYR A 217 -2.11 3.30 -34.63
N GLN A 218 -1.42 4.44 -34.75
CA GLN A 218 -1.81 5.45 -35.72
C GLN A 218 -1.53 4.85 -37.09
N SER A 219 -2.54 4.19 -37.65
CA SER A 219 -2.60 3.89 -39.07
C SER A 219 -2.60 5.23 -39.81
N SER A 220 -1.44 5.56 -40.39
CA SER A 220 -1.31 6.53 -41.48
C SER A 220 -1.50 5.80 -42.80
#